data_AF-A0A258SL88-F1
#
_entry.id   AF-A0A258SL88-F1
#
_cell.length_a   1.000
_cell.length_b   1.000
_cell.length_c   1.000
_cell.angle_alpha   90.00
_cell.angle_beta   90.00
_cell.angle_gamma   90.00
#
_symmetry.space_group_name_H-M   'P 1'
#
loop_
_entity.id
_entity.type
_entity.pdbx_description
1 polymer ?
#
loop_
_entity_poly.entity_id
_entity_poly.type
_entity_poly.pdbx_seq_one_letter_code
_entity_poly.pdbx_strand_id
1 'polypeptide(L)' 'MNDELSSEDELRLNVLFNTELKAVRIDESTMTLWALTPQGEASVPLKPNERSDRYLKRVREQLSGHALGSPGGYPVH' A
#
# COMPACT_ATOMS: atom_id res chain seq x y z
N MET A 1 -16.58 2.20 13.07
CA MET A 1 -15.19 2.58 13.34
C MET A 1 -14.51 2.62 11.99
N ASN A 2 -14.06 3.80 11.54
CA ASN A 2 -13.46 3.95 10.23
C ASN A 2 -12.07 3.32 10.27
N ASP A 3 -12.01 2.08 9.80
CA ASP A 3 -10.81 1.21 9.71
C ASP A 3 -10.04 1.45 8.40
N GLU A 4 -10.26 2.62 7.78
CA GLU A 4 -9.74 3.00 6.47
C GLU A 4 -8.47 3.84 6.59
N LEU A 5 -7.57 3.69 5.63
CA LEU A 5 -6.41 4.57 5.49
C LEU A 5 -6.90 6.01 5.22
N SER A 6 -6.04 7.00 5.49
CA SER A 6 -6.36 8.36 5.05
C SER A 6 -6.49 8.38 3.53
N SER A 7 -7.41 9.17 2.99
CA SER A 7 -7.61 9.27 1.53
C SER A 7 -6.33 9.71 0.79
N GLU A 8 -5.46 10.47 1.47
CA GLU A 8 -4.15 10.88 0.93
C GLU A 8 -3.21 9.67 0.77
N ASP A 9 -3.09 8.83 1.81
CA ASP A 9 -2.22 7.65 1.77
C ASP A 9 -2.78 6.58 0.85
N GLU A 10 -4.09 6.37 0.86
CA GLU A 10 -4.76 5.44 -0.05
C GLU A 10 -4.50 5.82 -1.52
N LEU A 11 -4.61 7.10 -1.87
CA LEU A 11 -4.29 7.58 -3.21
C LEU A 11 -2.82 7.34 -3.56
N ARG A 12 -1.89 7.66 -2.65
CA ARG A 12 -0.45 7.44 -2.88
C ARG A 12 -0.12 5.98 -3.12
N LEU A 13 -0.68 5.09 -2.30
CA LEU A 13 -0.50 3.64 -2.43
C LEU A 13 -1.09 3.12 -3.74
N ASN A 14 -2.31 3.54 -4.10
CA ASN A 14 -2.93 3.14 -5.36
C ASN A 14 -2.16 3.64 -6.59
N VAL A 15 -1.60 4.86 -6.55
CA VAL A 15 -0.72 5.36 -7.61
C VAL A 15 0.53 4.49 -7.71
N LEU A 16 1.15 4.13 -6.58
CA LEU A 16 2.30 3.25 -6.56
C LEU A 16 1.98 1.85 -7.09
N PHE A 17 0.83 1.27 -6.72
CA PHE A 17 0.40 -0.06 -7.17
C PHE A 17 0.07 -0.13 -8.66
N ASN A 18 -0.28 1.00 -9.28
CA ASN A 18 -0.45 1.05 -10.74
C ASN A 18 0.88 1.16 -11.52
N THR A 19 2.01 1.16 -10.82
CA THR A 19 3.34 1.01 -11.43
C THR A 19 3.79 -0.45 -11.42
N GLU A 20 4.77 -0.78 -12.26
CA GLU A 20 5.38 -2.12 -12.25
C GLU A 20 6.27 -2.27 -11.00
N LEU A 21 5.75 -2.93 -9.96
CA LEU A 21 6.48 -3.16 -8.71
C LEU A 21 7.34 -4.43 -8.80
N LYS A 22 8.65 -4.28 -8.54
CA LYS A 22 9.60 -5.40 -8.47
C LYS A 22 9.80 -5.91 -7.05
N ALA A 23 9.84 -5.00 -6.08
CA ALA A 23 10.00 -5.32 -4.66
C ALA A 23 9.41 -4.20 -3.80
N VAL A 24 8.97 -4.54 -2.59
CA VAL A 24 8.47 -3.60 -1.59
C VAL A 24 9.08 -3.89 -0.23
N ARG A 25 9.36 -2.84 0.55
CA ARG A 25 9.82 -2.91 1.94
C ARG A 25 9.09 -1.85 2.75
N ILE A 26 8.57 -2.23 3.91
CA ILE A 26 8.05 -1.28 4.88
C ILE A 26 9.13 -1.04 5.94
N ASP A 27 9.50 0.22 6.12
CA ASP A 27 10.28 0.66 7.26
C ASP A 27 9.33 1.13 8.37
N GLU A 28 9.15 0.29 9.39
CA GLU A 28 8.24 0.58 10.50
C GLU A 28 8.81 1.63 11.45
N SER A 29 10.14 1.82 11.47
CA SER A 29 10.79 2.81 12.32
C SER A 29 10.63 4.22 11.76
N THR A 30 10.74 4.38 10.44
CA THR A 30 10.57 5.67 9.75
C THR A 30 9.18 5.86 9.19
N MET A 31 8.28 4.88 9.35
CA MET A 31 6.94 4.84 8.74
C MET A 31 7.00 5.19 7.24
N THR A 32 7.81 4.44 6.48
CA THR A 32 8.01 4.69 5.05
C THR A 32 7.92 3.40 4.27
N LEU A 33 7.12 3.38 3.22
CA LEU A 33 7.09 2.29 2.25
C LEU A 33 8.08 2.60 1.13
N TRP A 34 9.00 1.69 0.90
CA TRP A 34 9.95 1.72 -0.20
C TRP A 34 9.54 0.70 -1.25
N ALA A 35 9.67 1.07 -2.52
CA ALA A 35 9.34 0.23 -3.65
C ALA A 35 10.43 0.32 -4.70
N LEU A 36 10.77 -0.81 -5.31
CA LEU A 36 11.65 -0.89 -6.47
C LEU A 36 10.79 -1.02 -7.73
N THR A 37 10.99 -0.11 -8.68
CA THR A 37 10.31 -0.10 -9.99
C THR A 37 11.36 -0.19 -11.12
N PRO A 38 10.96 -0.39 -12.38
CA PRO A 38 11.88 -0.31 -13.52
C PRO A 38 12.62 1.03 -13.64
N GLN A 39 12.01 2.12 -13.17
CA GLN A 39 12.54 3.48 -13.28
C GLN A 39 13.44 3.87 -12.09
N GLY A 40 13.45 3.07 -11.02
CA GLY A 40 14.29 3.30 -9.85
C GLY A 40 13.58 2.97 -8.54
N GLU A 41 14.04 3.57 -7.45
CA GLU A 41 13.39 3.46 -6.14
C GLU A 41 12.32 4.55 -5.98
N ALA A 42 11.15 4.14 -5.51
CA ALA A 42 10.06 5.02 -5.08
C ALA A 42 9.90 4.90 -3.56
N SER A 43 9.46 5.99 -2.93
CA SER A 43 9.12 6.01 -1.51
C SER A 43 7.78 6.68 -1.28
N VAL A 44 7.02 6.15 -0.33
CA VAL A 44 5.74 6.69 0.11
C VAL A 44 5.81 6.85 1.63
N PRO A 45 5.78 8.09 2.16
CA PRO A 45 5.66 8.30 3.58
C PRO A 45 4.29 7.83 4.05
N LEU A 46 4.25 7.01 5.10
CA LEU A 46 3.04 6.50 5.70
C LEU A 46 2.64 7.41 6.85
N LYS A 47 1.40 7.92 6.84
CA LYS A 47 0.89 8.83 7.87
C LYS A 47 -0.27 8.17 8.62
N PRO A 48 0.00 7.40 9.69
CA PRO A 48 -1.04 6.77 10.47
C PRO A 48 -2.05 7.79 11.00
N ASN A 49 -3.32 7.58 10.67
CA ASN A 49 -4.46 8.27 11.28
C ASN A 49 -4.87 7.62 12.62
N GLU A 50 -4.38 6.42 12.90
CA GLU A 50 -4.67 5.62 14.08
C GLU A 50 -3.40 4.93 14.63
N ARG A 51 -3.57 3.92 15.49
CA ARG A 51 -2.44 3.12 16.00
C ARG A 51 -1.65 2.49 14.84
N SER A 52 -0.34 2.73 14.85
CA SER A 52 0.58 2.28 13.79
C SER A 52 0.45 0.79 13.47
N ASP A 53 0.27 -0.08 14.47
CA ASP A 53 0.13 -1.53 14.25
C ASP A 53 -1.09 -1.87 13.38
N ARG A 54 -2.23 -1.21 13.61
CA ARG A 54 -3.45 -1.46 12.84
C ARG A 54 -3.31 -0.91 11.43
N TYR A 55 -2.78 0.31 11.31
CA TYR A 55 -2.48 0.94 10.04
C TYR A 55 -1.54 0.06 9.19
N LEU A 56 -0.42 -0.40 9.75
CA LEU A 56 0.55 -1.25 9.06
C LEU A 56 -0.05 -2.59 8.62
N LYS A 57 -0.94 -3.16 9.43
CA LYS A 57 -1.71 -4.35 9.02
C LYS A 57 -2.54 -4.08 7.78
N ARG A 58 -3.23 -2.93 7.69
CA ARG A 58 -4.02 -2.53 6.51
C ARG A 58 -3.16 -2.31 5.27
N VAL A 59 -2.02 -1.64 5.41
CA VAL A 59 -1.06 -1.47 4.29
C VAL A 59 -0.58 -2.82 3.76
N ARG A 60 -0.27 -3.78 4.66
CA ARG A 60 0.12 -5.14 4.28
C ARG A 60 -1.04 -5.91 3.60
N GLU A 61 -2.28 -5.72 4.04
CA GLU A 61 -3.47 -6.29 3.40
C GLU A 61 -3.63 -5.78 1.95
N GLN A 62 -3.49 -4.47 1.72
CA GLN A 62 -3.53 -3.89 0.37
C GLN A 62 -2.40 -4.41 -0.52
N LEU A 63 -1.16 -4.46 -0.01
CA LEU A 63 -0.01 -5.02 -0.73
C LEU A 63 -0.24 -6.50 -1.10
N SER A 64 -0.81 -7.29 -0.19
CA SER A 64 -1.11 -8.70 -0.43
C SER A 64 -2.20 -8.85 -1.49
N GLY A 65 -3.26 -8.04 -1.43
CA GLY A 65 -4.32 -8.03 -2.44
C GLY A 65 -3.81 -7.61 -3.83
N HIS A 66 -2.86 -6.68 -3.89
CA HIS A 66 -2.21 -6.30 -5.14
C HIS A 66 -1.31 -7.43 -5.68
N ALA A 67 -0.44 -8.00 -4.84
CA ALA A 67 0.52 -9.03 -5.25
C ALA A 67 -0.13 -10.36 -5.65
N LEU A 68 -1.20 -10.76 -4.95
CA LEU A 68 -1.95 -11.99 -5.27
C LEU A 68 -2.95 -11.78 -6.41
N GLY A 69 -3.16 -10.53 -6.84
CA GLY A 69 -4.26 -10.14 -7.68
C GLY A 69 -5.61 -10.20 -6.94
N SER A 70 -6.61 -9.51 -7.49
CA SER A 70 -7.98 -9.71 -7.02
C SER A 70 -8.45 -11.12 -7.39
N PRO A 71 -9.12 -11.87 -6.48
CA PRO A 71 -9.86 -13.08 -6.85
C PRO A 71 -10.98 -12.83 -7.88
N GLY A 72 -11.25 -11.56 -8.22
CA GLY A 72 -12.33 -11.10 -9.08
C GLY A 72 -12.13 -11.39 -10.57
N GLY A 73 -12.29 -12.66 -10.95
CA GLY A 73 -12.62 -13.08 -12.31
C GLY A 73 -14.09 -12.87 -12.70
N TYR A 74 -14.87 -12.12 -11.91
CA TYR A 74 -16.28 -11.85 -12.23
C TYR A 74 -16.58 -10.35 -12.17
N PRO A 75 -17.02 -9.74 -13.28
CA PRO A 75 -17.55 -8.39 -13.28
C PRO A 75 -18.88 -8.37 -12.50
N VAL A 76 -18.94 -7.54 -11.45
CA VAL A 76 -20.20 -7.16 -10.82
C VAL A 76 -20.66 -5.85 -11.47
N HIS A 77 -21.77 -5.93 -12.21
CA HIS A 77 -22.49 -4.81 -12.81
C HIS A 77 -23.11 -3.91 -11.74
#